data_AF-Q0IHS6-F1
#
_entry.id   AF-Q0IHS6-F1
#
_cell.length_a   1.000
_cell.length_b   1.000
_cell.length_c   1.000
_cell.angle_alpha   90.00
_cell.angle_beta   90.00
_cell.angle_gamma   90.00
#
_symmetry.space_group_name_H-M   'P 1'
#
loop_
_entity.id
_entity.type
_entity.pdbx_description
1 polymer ?
#
loop_
_entity_poly.entity_id
_entity_poly.type
_entity_poly.pdbx_seq_one_letter_code
_entity_poly.pdbx_strand_id
1 'polypeptide(L)'
;MEHSKQVRVLQLNDMEKLDKRLFRLEQGFELQFRLGPTLQGKDVTVYSNYPPPGAVYDRQTFHPLQWHNPTGREEDSDKFCKLDLKIAGSFQYHFLQGDQKNGEGYIVVDPVLRVGADNRALPLDCITLQTYLSKCLGPLDEWEDRLKVAKEAGYNMIHFTPLQTLGESRSCYSLADQLQLNPDFSRPGKVYGWDDVGKLVEKMRKEWNMLSITDVVYNHTAANSKWIQQHPECGYNLVNSPHLKPAWLLDRALWHLTCDAAEGKYAAKGLPALIKTDQQLNSIRGIVWEEIYPRIKLWEFYQVEVDKAVKQFRALLTSGAQKKGNKSDPKHLMIIQDPEYKRFGCSVDMDTALNTFIPHSNGPSAIEECCTWFRKRLEELNAEKHRQMNFHHEQAVNCILGTMTYERLAGQGPKLGPITKKDPIVTRYFTFPFKDMSLSEEESMMHQPDKACYFLAHNGWVMGDDPLRNFAGPDSNVYVRRELICWGDSVKLRYGDKPSDCPYLWEHMKKYTEITAKHFHGVRLDNCHSTPIHVAEEMLAAARSVRPNLYVIAELFTGSEYIDNVFVNRLGITSLIRVLAGCC
;
A
#
# COMPACT_ATOMS: atom_id res chain seq x y z
N MET A 1 7.22 27.04 36.45
CA MET A 1 5.79 26.95 36.83
C MET A 1 5.40 25.49 36.63
N GLU A 2 5.10 24.76 37.70
CA GLU A 2 4.45 23.46 37.59
C GLU A 2 3.11 23.67 36.88
N HIS A 3 2.94 23.12 35.68
CA HIS A 3 1.65 23.15 35.00
C HIS A 3 0.62 22.46 35.90
N SER A 4 -0.49 23.15 36.21
CA SER A 4 -1.58 22.53 36.98
C SER A 4 -2.04 21.27 36.26
N LYS A 5 -2.12 20.14 36.99
CA LYS A 5 -2.56 18.86 36.45
C LYS A 5 -3.91 19.03 35.75
N GLN A 6 -3.93 18.96 34.42
CA GLN A 6 -5.17 19.07 33.64
C GLN A 6 -5.87 17.73 33.59
N VAL A 7 -7.16 17.72 33.94
CA VAL A 7 -8.03 16.54 33.85
C VAL A 7 -8.87 16.65 32.59
N ARG A 8 -8.98 15.56 31.83
CA ARG A 8 -9.88 15.40 30.69
C ARG A 8 -10.79 14.22 30.94
N VAL A 9 -12.05 14.35 30.53
CA VAL A 9 -13.07 13.34 30.80
C VAL A 9 -13.57 12.77 29.48
N LEU A 10 -13.62 11.45 29.39
CA LEU A 10 -14.25 10.70 28.31
C LEU A 10 -15.42 9.92 28.90
N GLN A 11 -16.63 10.22 28.44
CA GLN A 11 -17.85 9.51 28.85
C GLN A 11 -18.04 8.25 28.00
N LEU A 12 -18.28 7.12 28.64
CA LEU A 12 -18.52 5.82 28.00
C LEU A 12 -20.02 5.62 27.79
N ASN A 13 -20.44 5.34 26.56
CA ASN A 13 -21.85 5.09 26.22
C ASN A 13 -22.05 3.69 25.64
N ASP A 14 -23.29 3.20 25.68
CA ASP A 14 -23.65 1.85 25.24
C ASP A 14 -23.43 1.67 23.73
N MET A 15 -22.88 0.52 23.30
CA MET A 15 -22.62 0.19 21.90
C MET A 15 -21.74 1.21 21.12
N GLU A 16 -20.89 1.96 21.83
CA GLU A 16 -20.10 3.03 21.23
C GLU A 16 -18.89 2.51 20.44
N LYS A 17 -18.77 2.92 19.17
CA LYS A 17 -17.61 2.65 18.30
C LYS A 17 -17.00 3.96 17.83
N LEU A 18 -15.88 4.35 18.42
CA LEU A 18 -15.21 5.64 18.19
C LEU A 18 -13.93 5.52 17.37
N ASP A 19 -13.80 4.48 16.54
CA ASP A 19 -12.65 4.27 15.64
C ASP A 19 -12.43 5.45 14.67
N LYS A 20 -13.51 6.17 14.31
CA LYS A 20 -13.50 7.31 13.38
C LYS A 20 -13.56 8.68 14.07
N ARG A 21 -13.51 8.71 15.41
CA ARG A 21 -13.53 9.96 16.18
C ARG A 21 -12.15 10.21 16.76
N LEU A 22 -11.65 11.44 16.59
CA LEU A 22 -10.35 11.81 17.13
C LEU A 22 -10.51 12.28 18.59
N PHE A 23 -9.77 11.64 19.50
CA PHE A 23 -9.62 12.10 20.87
C PHE A 23 -8.14 12.33 21.17
N ARG A 24 -7.74 13.60 21.17
CA ARG A 24 -6.34 14.03 21.22
C ARG A 24 -6.03 14.76 22.52
N LEU A 25 -4.92 14.39 23.15
CA LEU A 25 -4.53 14.82 24.49
C LEU A 25 -3.04 15.13 24.54
N GLU A 26 -2.64 15.92 25.54
CA GLU A 26 -1.24 16.26 25.78
C GLU A 26 -0.62 15.37 26.86
N GLN A 27 0.69 15.17 26.79
CA GLN A 27 1.44 14.58 27.89
C GLN A 27 1.34 15.45 29.15
N GLY A 28 1.23 14.80 30.29
CA GLY A 28 0.99 15.41 31.60
C GLY A 28 -0.48 15.51 31.98
N PHE A 29 -1.41 15.22 31.06
CA PHE A 29 -2.84 15.21 31.37
C PHE A 29 -3.24 13.92 32.08
N GLU A 30 -4.28 14.02 32.92
CA GLU A 30 -5.01 12.86 33.43
C GLU A 30 -6.28 12.68 32.60
N LEU A 31 -6.43 11.50 31.99
CA LEU A 31 -7.66 11.10 31.34
C LEU A 31 -8.51 10.29 32.32
N GLN A 32 -9.74 10.71 32.54
CA GLN A 32 -10.74 9.99 33.32
C GLN A 32 -11.82 9.42 32.40
N PHE A 33 -12.01 8.10 32.46
CA PHE A 33 -13.17 7.44 31.88
C PHE A 33 -14.31 7.46 32.91
N ARG A 34 -15.47 7.97 32.51
CA ARG A 34 -16.67 8.01 33.35
C ARG A 34 -17.82 7.31 32.66
N LEU A 35 -18.72 6.72 33.43
CA LEU A 35 -19.93 6.12 32.88
C LEU A 35 -20.86 7.23 32.36
N GLY A 36 -21.26 7.12 31.10
CA GLY A 36 -22.35 7.90 30.54
C GLY A 36 -23.71 7.38 31.04
N PRO A 37 -24.80 8.14 30.81
CA PRO A 37 -26.13 7.80 31.32
C PRO A 37 -26.61 6.40 30.93
N THR A 38 -26.22 5.91 29.76
CA THR A 38 -26.63 4.59 29.24
C THR A 38 -25.93 3.41 29.90
N LEU A 39 -24.87 3.66 30.67
CA LEU A 39 -24.08 2.63 31.36
C LEU A 39 -24.22 2.68 32.88
N GLN A 40 -24.99 3.62 33.43
CA GLN A 40 -25.28 3.67 34.87
C GLN A 40 -26.08 2.44 35.31
N GLY A 41 -25.74 1.89 36.47
CA GLY A 41 -26.29 0.65 37.01
C GLY A 41 -25.79 -0.62 36.32
N LYS A 42 -24.89 -0.51 35.34
CA LYS A 42 -24.31 -1.66 34.62
C LYS A 42 -22.92 -1.98 35.16
N ASP A 43 -22.59 -3.27 35.17
CA ASP A 43 -21.23 -3.73 35.46
C ASP A 43 -20.33 -3.51 34.25
N VAL A 44 -19.38 -2.60 34.36
CA VAL A 44 -18.50 -2.17 33.26
C VAL A 44 -17.05 -2.30 33.66
N THR A 45 -16.26 -3.02 32.86
CA THR A 45 -14.80 -3.09 33.02
C THR A 45 -14.12 -2.43 31.84
N VAL A 46 -13.24 -1.47 32.10
CA VAL A 46 -12.50 -0.73 31.07
C VAL A 46 -11.10 -1.30 30.94
N TYR A 47 -10.67 -1.54 29.70
CA TYR A 47 -9.34 -2.02 29.35
C TYR A 47 -8.63 -0.99 28.47
N SER A 48 -7.33 -0.82 28.65
CA SER A 48 -6.50 -0.01 27.75
C SER A 48 -5.14 -0.67 27.51
N ASN A 49 -4.59 -0.50 26.31
CA ASN A 49 -3.20 -0.87 26.02
C ASN A 49 -2.19 0.25 26.37
N TYR A 50 -2.64 1.33 27.01
CA TYR A 50 -1.73 2.30 27.60
C TYR A 50 -0.90 1.61 28.71
N PRO A 51 0.44 1.64 28.65
CA PRO A 51 1.26 0.80 29.50
C PRO A 51 1.22 1.25 30.95
N PRO A 52 1.17 0.31 31.91
CA PRO A 52 1.38 0.61 33.32
C PRO A 52 2.73 1.30 33.56
N PRO A 53 2.89 2.05 34.66
CA PRO A 53 4.16 2.69 34.99
C PRO A 53 5.34 1.71 34.98
N GLY A 54 6.35 1.98 34.14
CA GLY A 54 7.55 1.16 34.00
C GLY A 54 7.44 -0.02 33.03
N ALA A 55 6.25 -0.31 32.48
CA ALA A 55 6.08 -1.32 31.45
C ALA A 55 6.45 -0.79 30.05
N VAL A 56 6.91 -1.69 29.18
CA VAL A 56 7.10 -1.39 27.76
C VAL A 56 5.74 -1.45 27.07
N TYR A 57 5.47 -0.49 26.20
CA TYR A 57 4.23 -0.49 25.41
C TYR A 57 4.19 -1.69 24.46
N ASP A 58 3.08 -2.42 24.49
CA ASP A 58 2.72 -3.44 23.52
C ASP A 58 1.26 -3.19 23.09
N ARG A 59 1.05 -3.02 21.79
CA ARG A 59 -0.27 -2.72 21.22
C ARG A 59 -1.30 -3.82 21.50
N GLN A 60 -0.85 -5.08 21.59
CA GLN A 60 -1.75 -6.23 21.76
C GLN A 60 -2.10 -6.51 23.22
N THR A 61 -1.33 -5.96 24.16
CA THR A 61 -1.53 -6.18 25.58
C THR A 61 -2.43 -5.10 26.17
N PHE A 62 -3.61 -5.52 26.65
CA PHE A 62 -4.57 -4.65 27.33
C PHE A 62 -4.61 -4.94 28.83
N HIS A 63 -4.73 -3.88 29.62
CA HIS A 63 -4.79 -3.94 31.07
C HIS A 63 -6.13 -3.39 31.58
N PRO A 64 -6.77 -4.06 32.55
CA PRO A 64 -7.97 -3.53 33.19
C PRO A 64 -7.62 -2.29 34.00
N LEU A 65 -8.44 -1.25 33.89
CA LEU A 65 -8.31 -0.03 34.67
C LEU A 65 -9.12 -0.14 35.97
N GLN A 66 -8.56 0.38 37.06
CA GLN A 66 -9.23 0.38 38.35
C GLN A 66 -10.23 1.53 38.46
N TRP A 67 -11.45 1.22 38.90
CA TRP A 67 -12.45 2.22 39.26
C TRP A 67 -12.07 2.89 40.58
N HIS A 68 -12.10 4.22 40.59
CA HIS A 68 -11.90 5.05 41.76
C HIS A 68 -13.22 5.72 42.14
N ASN A 69 -13.59 5.63 43.42
CA ASN A 69 -14.76 6.30 44.01
C ASN A 69 -14.28 7.49 44.85
N PRO A 70 -14.32 8.73 44.34
CA PRO A 70 -13.78 9.89 45.06
C PRO A 70 -14.52 10.19 46.36
N THR A 71 -15.80 9.82 46.48
CA THR A 71 -16.63 9.99 47.68
C THR A 71 -16.55 8.81 48.67
N GLY A 72 -15.84 7.75 48.30
CA GLY A 72 -15.77 6.50 49.09
C GLY A 72 -17.04 5.65 49.06
N ARG A 73 -18.09 6.10 48.37
CA ARG A 73 -19.33 5.34 48.13
C ARG A 73 -19.30 4.75 46.72
N GLU A 74 -19.84 3.55 46.55
CA GLU A 74 -19.98 2.90 45.23
C GLU A 74 -21.14 3.53 44.44
N GLU A 75 -21.00 4.81 44.08
CA GLU A 75 -21.99 5.55 43.30
C GLU A 75 -21.49 5.76 41.86
N ASP A 76 -22.28 5.30 40.88
CA ASP A 76 -21.92 5.33 39.46
C ASP A 76 -21.78 6.75 38.88
N SER A 77 -22.36 7.76 39.54
CA SER A 77 -22.31 9.15 39.08
C SER A 77 -20.92 9.77 39.16
N ASP A 78 -20.11 9.33 40.13
CA ASP A 78 -18.85 9.98 40.48
C ASP A 78 -17.63 9.07 40.26
N LYS A 79 -17.84 7.77 40.01
CA LYS A 79 -16.74 6.83 39.81
C LYS A 79 -16.05 7.03 38.46
N PHE A 80 -14.73 6.85 38.45
CA PHE A 80 -13.94 6.97 37.23
C PHE A 80 -12.75 6.00 37.20
N CYS A 81 -12.39 5.53 36.01
CA CYS A 81 -11.06 4.95 35.75
C CYS A 81 -10.13 6.06 35.26
N LYS A 82 -8.83 5.99 35.56
CA LYS A 82 -7.88 7.03 35.11
C LYS A 82 -6.66 6.49 34.38
N LEU A 83 -6.10 7.32 33.52
CA LEU A 83 -4.78 7.19 32.92
C LEU A 83 -3.98 8.48 33.13
N ASP A 84 -2.79 8.38 33.72
CA ASP A 84 -1.82 9.47 33.78
C ASP A 84 -0.94 9.43 32.51
N LEU A 85 -1.20 10.35 31.59
CA LEU A 85 -0.58 10.36 30.25
C LEU A 85 0.83 10.94 30.33
N LYS A 86 1.83 10.13 30.00
CA LYS A 86 3.27 10.42 30.13
C LYS A 86 4.06 10.06 28.89
N ILE A 87 3.50 9.23 28.01
CA ILE A 87 4.13 8.82 26.75
C ILE A 87 3.25 9.24 25.57
N ALA A 88 3.89 9.71 24.50
CA ALA A 88 3.20 10.02 23.25
C ALA A 88 2.89 8.75 22.46
N GLY A 89 1.88 8.83 21.60
CA GLY A 89 1.53 7.74 20.70
C GLY A 89 0.03 7.59 20.52
N SER A 90 -0.35 6.43 20.00
CA SER A 90 -1.75 6.02 19.90
C SER A 90 -2.01 4.85 20.83
N PHE A 91 -3.10 4.96 21.59
CA PHE A 91 -3.53 3.97 22.55
C PHE A 91 -4.99 3.65 22.31
N GLN A 92 -5.35 2.38 22.47
CA GLN A 92 -6.71 1.90 22.34
C GLN A 92 -7.28 1.64 23.72
N TYR A 93 -8.58 1.87 23.85
CA TYR A 93 -9.35 1.37 24.97
C TYR A 93 -10.56 0.60 24.45
N HIS A 94 -11.02 -0.35 25.24
CA HIS A 94 -12.32 -0.98 25.06
C HIS A 94 -12.94 -1.23 26.42
N PHE A 95 -14.24 -1.43 26.47
CA PHE A 95 -14.92 -1.78 27.71
C PHE A 95 -15.93 -2.88 27.49
N LEU A 96 -16.09 -3.70 28.51
CA LEU A 96 -17.04 -4.79 28.56
C LEU A 96 -18.23 -4.37 29.42
N GLN A 97 -19.41 -4.84 29.05
CA GLN A 97 -20.59 -4.89 29.93
C GLN A 97 -20.76 -6.35 30.36
N GLY A 98 -20.47 -6.66 31.63
CA GLY A 98 -20.19 -8.05 32.03
C GLY A 98 -19.03 -8.62 31.20
N ASP A 99 -19.27 -9.73 30.50
CA ASP A 99 -18.26 -10.40 29.65
C ASP A 99 -18.30 -9.99 28.16
N GLN A 100 -19.25 -9.13 27.76
CA GLN A 100 -19.43 -8.77 26.35
C GLN A 100 -18.79 -7.42 26.04
N LYS A 101 -17.96 -7.37 24.98
CA LYS A 101 -17.39 -6.12 24.47
C LYS A 101 -18.50 -5.19 24.01
N ASN A 102 -18.61 -4.05 24.67
CA ASN A 102 -19.70 -3.10 24.47
C ASN A 102 -19.27 -1.82 23.75
N GLY A 103 -17.99 -1.44 23.84
CA GLY A 103 -17.48 -0.32 23.05
C GLY A 103 -15.97 -0.20 23.04
N GLU A 104 -15.47 0.66 22.16
CA GLU A 104 -14.05 0.90 21.95
C GLU A 104 -13.75 2.26 21.30
N GLY A 105 -12.50 2.70 21.46
CA GLY A 105 -12.00 3.92 20.84
C GLY A 105 -10.49 4.06 20.95
N TYR A 106 -9.99 5.17 20.42
CA TYR A 106 -8.57 5.53 20.44
C TYR A 106 -8.35 6.82 21.21
N ILE A 107 -7.14 6.93 21.77
CA ILE A 107 -6.60 8.11 22.41
C ILE A 107 -5.25 8.39 21.78
N VAL A 108 -5.09 9.58 21.20
CA VAL A 108 -3.82 10.04 20.65
C VAL A 108 -3.19 11.01 21.64
N VAL A 109 -1.99 10.70 22.11
CA VAL A 109 -1.22 11.55 23.02
C VAL A 109 -0.09 12.22 22.25
N ASP A 110 -0.07 13.55 22.29
CA ASP A 110 0.87 14.35 21.50
C ASP A 110 2.32 14.27 21.97
N PRO A 111 3.29 14.29 21.03
CA PRO A 111 4.70 14.37 21.37
C PRO A 111 5.05 15.76 21.93
N VAL A 112 5.92 15.79 22.94
CA VAL A 112 6.51 17.03 23.45
C VAL A 112 7.83 17.25 22.74
N LEU A 113 7.84 18.20 21.81
CA LEU A 113 9.04 18.58 21.06
C LEU A 113 9.90 19.53 21.89
N ARG A 114 11.23 19.36 21.84
CA ARG A 114 12.17 20.16 22.65
C ARG A 114 13.35 20.68 21.86
N VAL A 115 13.66 21.95 22.06
CA VAL A 115 14.71 22.69 21.35
C VAL A 115 15.58 23.45 22.33
N GLY A 116 16.76 23.91 21.86
CA GLY A 116 17.67 24.73 22.66
C GLY A 116 18.51 23.93 23.66
N ALA A 117 19.52 24.61 24.20
CA ALA A 117 20.39 24.07 25.24
C ALA A 117 19.65 23.84 26.58
N ASP A 118 18.60 24.64 26.84
CA ASP A 118 17.70 24.54 28.00
C ASP A 118 16.58 23.49 27.83
N ASN A 119 16.49 22.87 26.65
CA ASN A 119 15.54 21.81 26.32
C ASN A 119 14.07 22.24 26.51
N ARG A 120 13.78 23.51 26.18
CA ARG A 120 12.45 24.10 26.27
C ARG A 120 11.47 23.43 25.30
N ALA A 121 10.21 23.36 25.72
CA ALA A 121 9.15 22.81 24.88
C ALA A 121 8.84 23.75 23.70
N LEU A 122 8.71 23.17 22.51
CA LEU A 122 8.20 23.83 21.32
C LEU A 122 6.73 23.41 21.12
N PRO A 123 5.75 24.32 21.27
CA PRO A 123 4.35 24.00 21.01
C PRO A 123 4.14 23.54 19.57
N LEU A 124 3.29 22.52 19.38
CA LEU A 124 3.02 21.94 18.05
C LEU A 124 2.38 22.98 17.09
N ASP A 125 1.52 23.85 17.61
CA ASP A 125 0.87 24.92 16.83
C ASP A 125 1.84 26.03 16.37
N CYS A 126 3.06 26.05 16.94
CA CYS A 126 4.08 27.02 16.56
C CYS A 126 5.06 26.48 15.50
N ILE A 127 4.86 25.26 14.99
CA ILE A 127 5.79 24.67 14.01
C ILE A 127 5.75 25.46 12.69
N THR A 128 6.90 25.98 12.28
CA THR A 128 7.16 26.60 10.98
C THR A 128 8.23 25.78 10.27
N LEU A 129 7.83 25.11 9.19
CA LEU A 129 8.63 24.08 8.54
C LEU A 129 9.06 24.47 7.12
N GLN A 130 10.36 24.37 6.83
CA GLN A 130 10.92 24.55 5.49
C GLN A 130 11.37 23.21 4.91
N THR A 131 10.89 22.87 3.72
CA THR A 131 11.33 21.66 3.00
C THR A 131 12.56 21.94 2.14
N TYR A 132 13.53 21.03 2.19
CA TYR A 132 14.69 21.00 1.31
C TYR A 132 14.75 19.67 0.55
N LEU A 133 14.99 19.75 -0.77
CA LEU A 133 15.36 18.60 -1.57
C LEU A 133 16.80 18.23 -1.24
N SER A 134 17.01 17.20 -0.42
CA SER A 134 18.32 16.82 0.12
C SER A 134 19.38 16.64 -0.96
N LYS A 135 19.00 16.05 -2.11
CA LYS A 135 19.90 15.88 -3.26
C LYS A 135 20.45 17.19 -3.85
N CYS A 136 19.80 18.32 -3.59
CA CYS A 136 20.20 19.65 -4.06
C CYS A 136 21.04 20.42 -3.03
N LEU A 137 21.21 19.90 -1.81
CA LEU A 137 22.05 20.51 -0.78
C LEU A 137 23.55 20.30 -1.01
N GLY A 138 23.92 19.47 -1.99
CA GLY A 138 25.31 19.14 -2.27
C GLY A 138 25.96 18.38 -1.11
N PRO A 139 27.29 18.45 -0.98
CA PRO A 139 28.03 17.75 0.06
C PRO A 139 27.80 18.27 1.48
N LEU A 140 27.85 17.39 2.48
CA LEU A 140 27.35 17.63 3.84
C LEU A 140 28.05 18.78 4.58
N ASP A 141 29.32 19.07 4.30
CA ASP A 141 30.03 20.20 4.91
C ASP A 141 29.53 21.57 4.46
N GLU A 142 28.82 21.65 3.35
CA GLU A 142 28.21 22.91 2.89
C GLU A 142 26.77 23.07 3.37
N TRP A 143 26.19 22.05 4.02
CA TRP A 143 24.79 22.09 4.44
C TRP A 143 24.54 23.15 5.49
N GLU A 144 25.48 23.35 6.42
CA GLU A 144 25.29 24.32 7.49
C GLU A 144 25.02 25.73 6.94
N ASP A 145 25.84 26.19 6.00
CA ASP A 145 25.68 27.52 5.37
C ASP A 145 24.37 27.61 4.57
N ARG A 146 23.99 26.55 3.85
CA ARG A 146 22.78 26.51 3.02
C ARG A 146 21.50 26.46 3.86
N LEU A 147 21.50 25.70 4.95
CA LEU A 147 20.36 25.54 5.85
C LEU A 147 20.20 26.73 6.79
N LYS A 148 21.27 27.49 7.06
CA LYS A 148 21.21 28.73 7.83
C LYS A 148 20.20 29.73 7.28
N VAL A 149 19.93 29.70 5.96
CA VAL A 149 18.88 30.53 5.36
C VAL A 149 17.51 30.30 6.02
N ALA A 150 17.12 29.04 6.28
CA ALA A 150 15.85 28.75 6.95
C ALA A 150 15.82 29.27 8.39
N LYS A 151 16.97 29.18 9.10
CA LYS A 151 17.11 29.75 10.44
C LYS A 151 16.89 31.26 10.44
N GLU A 152 17.62 31.98 9.58
CA GLU A 152 17.54 33.45 9.52
C GLU A 152 16.18 33.93 9.01
N ALA A 153 15.45 33.09 8.26
CA ALA A 153 14.07 33.34 7.84
C ALA A 153 13.03 33.05 8.93
N GLY A 154 13.42 32.53 10.10
CA GLY A 154 12.52 32.31 11.24
C GLY A 154 11.79 30.97 11.26
N TYR A 155 12.19 30.00 10.42
CA TYR A 155 11.69 28.64 10.54
C TYR A 155 12.24 27.96 11.79
N ASN A 156 11.46 27.08 12.41
CA ASN A 156 11.88 26.28 13.57
C ASN A 156 11.90 24.77 13.31
N MET A 157 11.63 24.34 12.08
CA MET A 157 11.77 22.96 11.65
C MET A 157 12.25 22.87 10.19
N ILE A 158 13.14 21.91 9.92
CA ILE A 158 13.55 21.54 8.57
C ILE A 158 12.94 20.19 8.22
N HIS A 159 12.35 20.09 7.04
CA HIS A 159 11.99 18.82 6.43
C HIS A 159 12.96 18.50 5.29
N PHE A 160 13.60 17.35 5.40
CA PHE A 160 14.43 16.81 4.35
C PHE A 160 13.64 15.77 3.55
N THR A 161 13.67 15.86 2.22
CA THR A 161 13.33 14.68 1.40
C THR A 161 14.32 13.56 1.71
N PRO A 162 14.04 12.28 1.37
CA PRO A 162 14.88 11.16 1.76
C PRO A 162 16.38 11.40 1.49
N LEU A 163 17.21 11.02 2.46
CA LEU A 163 18.68 11.19 2.43
C LEU A 163 19.41 9.91 1.99
N GLN A 164 18.67 8.85 1.70
CA GLN A 164 19.18 7.53 1.38
C GLN A 164 19.79 7.49 -0.04
N THR A 165 20.55 6.44 -0.34
CA THR A 165 21.09 6.21 -1.68
C THR A 165 19.97 6.16 -2.72
N LEU A 166 20.08 6.99 -3.76
CA LEU A 166 19.06 7.11 -4.81
C LEU A 166 19.20 6.04 -5.89
N GLY A 167 18.07 5.71 -6.51
CA GLY A 167 17.97 4.89 -7.72
C GLY A 167 18.48 5.58 -8.97
N GLU A 168 18.44 4.86 -10.08
CA GLU A 168 18.95 5.31 -11.38
C GLU A 168 18.24 6.58 -11.90
N SER A 169 16.95 6.75 -11.61
CA SER A 169 16.18 7.95 -11.98
C SER A 169 16.61 9.21 -11.24
N ARG A 170 17.37 9.07 -10.14
CA ARG A 170 17.72 10.14 -9.19
C ARG A 170 16.49 10.86 -8.62
N SER A 171 15.31 10.21 -8.62
CA SER A 171 14.16 10.64 -7.84
C SER A 171 14.49 10.59 -6.35
N CYS A 172 14.03 11.58 -5.56
CA CYS A 172 14.26 11.56 -4.11
C CYS A 172 13.53 10.40 -3.41
N TYR A 173 12.49 9.84 -4.04
CA TYR A 173 11.63 8.82 -3.45
C TYR A 173 11.90 7.41 -3.99
N SER A 174 12.68 7.29 -5.08
CA SER A 174 13.14 6.00 -5.60
C SER A 174 14.49 5.66 -4.96
N LEU A 175 14.47 4.94 -3.84
CA LEU A 175 15.65 4.65 -3.01
C LEU A 175 16.28 3.32 -3.42
N ALA A 176 17.58 3.30 -3.76
CA ALA A 176 18.31 2.07 -4.11
C ALA A 176 18.80 1.30 -2.89
N ASP A 177 19.06 1.99 -1.78
CA ASP A 177 19.42 1.39 -0.50
C ASP A 177 18.95 2.30 0.64
N GLN A 178 17.94 1.86 1.37
CA GLN A 178 17.32 2.59 2.48
C GLN A 178 18.25 2.71 3.71
N LEU A 179 19.23 1.83 3.84
CA LEU A 179 20.10 1.77 5.02
C LEU A 179 21.33 2.66 4.87
N GLN A 180 21.72 2.99 3.63
CA GLN A 180 22.90 3.79 3.33
C GLN A 180 22.54 5.26 3.12
N LEU A 181 23.35 6.15 3.70
CA LEU A 181 23.31 7.57 3.38
C LEU A 181 23.76 7.78 1.92
N ASN A 182 23.11 8.71 1.22
CA ASN A 182 23.45 9.01 -0.16
C ASN A 182 24.94 9.40 -0.32
N PRO A 183 25.72 8.66 -1.13
CA PRO A 183 27.14 8.95 -1.31
C PRO A 183 27.39 10.32 -1.95
N ASP A 184 26.42 10.93 -2.64
CA ASP A 184 26.52 12.27 -3.23
C ASP A 184 26.71 13.38 -2.18
N PHE A 185 26.46 13.10 -0.90
CA PHE A 185 26.75 14.03 0.19
C PHE A 185 28.23 14.03 0.57
N SER A 186 29.03 13.09 0.05
CA SER A 186 30.47 13.00 0.26
C SER A 186 31.28 13.69 -0.86
N ARG A 187 32.57 13.91 -0.61
CA ARG A 187 33.55 14.41 -1.59
C ARG A 187 34.80 13.53 -1.62
N PRO A 188 35.62 13.60 -2.67
CA PRO A 188 36.94 12.97 -2.66
C PRO A 188 37.72 13.32 -1.39
N GLY A 189 38.15 12.30 -0.63
CA GLY A 189 38.89 12.47 0.62
C GLY A 189 38.05 12.72 1.88
N LYS A 190 36.72 12.85 1.78
CA LYS A 190 35.83 13.07 2.93
C LYS A 190 34.48 12.37 2.73
N VAL A 191 34.31 11.26 3.44
CA VAL A 191 33.10 10.43 3.42
C VAL A 191 32.26 10.74 4.65
N TYR A 192 30.96 10.92 4.46
CA TYR A 192 30.01 11.15 5.55
C TYR A 192 29.11 9.95 5.77
N GLY A 193 28.74 9.76 7.03
CA GLY A 193 27.74 8.77 7.44
C GLY A 193 26.57 9.40 8.19
N TRP A 194 25.64 8.54 8.62
CA TRP A 194 24.47 8.94 9.40
C TRP A 194 24.83 9.67 10.70
N ASP A 195 25.94 9.30 11.35
CA ASP A 195 26.39 9.98 12.57
C ASP A 195 26.80 11.44 12.29
N ASP A 196 27.31 11.78 11.10
CA ASP A 196 27.64 13.16 10.74
C ASP A 196 26.37 13.99 10.48
N VAL A 197 25.36 13.40 9.83
CA VAL A 197 24.02 13.99 9.72
C VAL A 197 23.43 14.21 11.12
N GLY A 198 23.55 13.23 12.01
CA GLY A 198 23.09 13.32 13.39
C GLY A 198 23.75 14.46 14.18
N LYS A 199 25.06 14.67 14.00
CA LYS A 199 25.78 15.82 14.60
C LYS A 199 25.21 17.14 14.12
N LEU A 200 24.95 17.28 12.82
CA LEU A 200 24.35 18.49 12.26
C LEU A 200 22.92 18.71 12.78
N VAL A 201 22.08 17.67 12.81
CA VAL A 201 20.71 17.76 13.34
C VAL A 201 20.69 18.15 14.82
N GLU A 202 21.56 17.57 15.65
CA GLU A 202 21.67 17.96 17.06
C GLU A 202 22.22 19.38 17.25
N LYS A 203 23.15 19.82 16.39
CA LYS A 203 23.62 21.20 16.37
C LYS A 203 22.48 22.16 16.08
N MET A 204 21.68 21.92 15.03
CA MET A 204 20.51 22.73 14.70
C MET A 204 19.50 22.77 15.86
N ARG A 205 19.25 21.62 16.52
CA ARG A 205 18.34 21.55 17.68
C ARG A 205 18.83 22.41 18.84
N LYS A 206 20.09 22.27 19.24
CA LYS A 206 20.65 22.91 20.43
C LYS A 206 20.98 24.39 20.23
N GLU A 207 21.56 24.72 19.08
CA GLU A 207 22.11 26.07 18.83
C GLU A 207 21.16 26.95 18.03
N TRP A 208 20.33 26.37 17.16
CA TRP A 208 19.42 27.15 16.30
C TRP A 208 17.97 27.10 16.77
N ASN A 209 17.67 26.30 17.79
CA ASN A 209 16.31 25.97 18.22
C ASN A 209 15.47 25.36 17.09
N MET A 210 16.09 24.64 16.15
CA MET A 210 15.43 24.09 14.97
C MET A 210 15.41 22.57 15.00
N LEU A 211 14.23 21.98 14.82
CA LEU A 211 14.08 20.53 14.69
C LEU A 211 14.30 20.09 13.24
N SER A 212 14.38 18.79 13.04
CA SER A 212 14.54 18.20 11.72
C SER A 212 13.74 16.92 11.61
N ILE A 213 13.03 16.79 10.49
CA ILE A 213 12.31 15.58 10.11
C ILE A 213 12.72 15.16 8.70
N THR A 214 12.44 13.90 8.35
CA THR A 214 12.66 13.40 6.98
C THR A 214 11.51 12.51 6.55
N ASP A 215 11.33 12.41 5.23
CA ASP A 215 10.45 11.40 4.65
C ASP A 215 10.88 9.97 4.99
N VAL A 216 9.88 9.12 5.20
CA VAL A 216 10.01 7.65 5.17
C VAL A 216 9.18 7.07 4.04
N VAL A 217 9.79 6.18 3.25
CA VAL A 217 9.16 5.57 2.07
C VAL A 217 9.01 4.07 2.30
N TYR A 218 7.80 3.61 2.61
CA TYR A 218 7.49 2.19 2.86
C TYR A 218 6.87 1.49 1.65
N ASN A 219 6.33 2.24 0.69
CA ASN A 219 5.51 1.66 -0.39
C ASN A 219 6.33 0.97 -1.49
N HIS A 220 7.56 1.46 -1.72
CA HIS A 220 8.36 1.09 -2.87
C HIS A 220 9.87 1.25 -2.62
N THR A 221 10.67 0.63 -3.48
CA THR A 221 12.13 0.83 -3.58
C THR A 221 12.51 1.03 -5.04
N ALA A 222 13.70 1.54 -5.33
CA ALA A 222 14.15 1.69 -6.70
C ALA A 222 14.23 0.33 -7.41
N ALA A 223 13.81 0.28 -8.66
CA ALA A 223 13.81 -0.94 -9.47
C ALA A 223 15.23 -1.53 -9.66
N ASN A 224 16.27 -0.70 -9.55
CA ASN A 224 17.67 -1.09 -9.67
C ASN A 224 18.35 -1.39 -8.30
N SER A 225 17.59 -1.53 -7.22
CA SER A 225 18.14 -1.85 -5.89
C SER A 225 18.91 -3.19 -5.92
N LYS A 226 20.11 -3.26 -5.35
CA LYS A 226 20.86 -4.53 -5.32
C LYS A 226 20.19 -5.56 -4.41
N TRP A 227 19.64 -5.11 -3.28
CA TRP A 227 18.99 -5.98 -2.33
C TRP A 227 17.68 -6.58 -2.88
N ILE A 228 16.94 -5.86 -3.75
CA ILE A 228 15.73 -6.43 -4.38
C ILE A 228 16.07 -7.53 -5.38
N GLN A 229 17.24 -7.46 -6.02
CA GLN A 229 17.73 -8.56 -6.87
C GLN A 229 18.13 -9.79 -6.04
N GLN A 230 18.61 -9.60 -4.82
CA GLN A 230 18.93 -10.69 -3.90
C GLN A 230 17.67 -11.27 -3.24
N HIS A 231 16.66 -10.43 -3.04
CA HIS A 231 15.41 -10.73 -2.34
C HIS A 231 14.18 -10.38 -3.20
N PRO A 232 14.00 -11.02 -4.38
CA PRO A 232 12.88 -10.73 -5.28
C PRO A 232 11.51 -11.02 -4.65
N GLU A 233 11.44 -11.84 -3.60
CA GLU A 233 10.22 -12.12 -2.83
C GLU A 233 9.66 -10.90 -2.09
N CYS A 234 10.47 -9.84 -1.93
CA CYS A 234 10.09 -8.58 -1.32
C CYS A 234 9.24 -7.68 -2.22
N GLY A 235 9.19 -7.96 -3.53
CA GLY A 235 8.24 -7.32 -4.45
C GLY A 235 7.09 -8.23 -4.81
N TYR A 236 6.05 -7.66 -5.43
CA TYR A 236 5.02 -8.45 -6.11
C TYR A 236 5.61 -9.00 -7.42
N ASN A 237 5.81 -10.31 -7.50
CA ASN A 237 6.35 -10.99 -8.69
C ASN A 237 5.44 -12.12 -9.14
N LEU A 238 5.74 -12.76 -10.28
CA LEU A 238 4.84 -13.77 -10.85
C LEU A 238 4.88 -15.13 -10.14
N VAL A 239 5.77 -15.32 -9.17
CA VAL A 239 5.83 -16.52 -8.31
C VAL A 239 4.95 -16.33 -7.07
N ASN A 240 5.11 -15.22 -6.36
CA ASN A 240 4.34 -14.94 -5.13
C ASN A 240 2.99 -14.25 -5.39
N SER A 241 2.78 -13.72 -6.61
CA SER A 241 1.59 -13.00 -7.04
C SER A 241 1.16 -13.46 -8.44
N PRO A 242 0.82 -14.75 -8.62
CA PRO A 242 0.51 -15.35 -9.93
C PRO A 242 -0.67 -14.69 -10.65
N HIS A 243 -1.58 -14.03 -9.92
CA HIS A 243 -2.67 -13.24 -10.48
C HIS A 243 -2.21 -12.08 -11.38
N LEU A 244 -0.94 -11.68 -11.29
CA LEU A 244 -0.35 -10.65 -12.13
C LEU A 244 0.16 -11.17 -13.48
N LYS A 245 0.19 -12.49 -13.73
CA LYS A 245 0.67 -13.08 -15.01
C LYS A 245 -0.04 -12.50 -16.24
N PRO A 246 -1.39 -12.38 -16.28
CA PRO A 246 -2.07 -11.77 -17.42
C PRO A 246 -1.67 -10.31 -17.65
N ALA A 247 -1.51 -9.54 -16.58
CA ALA A 247 -1.11 -8.13 -16.67
C ALA A 247 0.34 -7.96 -17.14
N TRP A 248 1.25 -8.83 -16.68
CA TRP A 248 2.64 -8.85 -17.14
C TRP A 248 2.74 -9.19 -18.62
N LEU A 249 1.97 -10.18 -19.10
CA LEU A 249 1.96 -10.53 -20.52
C LEU A 249 1.45 -9.37 -21.39
N LEU A 250 0.43 -8.64 -20.93
CA LEU A 250 -0.02 -7.41 -21.57
C LEU A 250 1.08 -6.33 -21.59
N ASP A 251 1.77 -6.11 -20.47
CA ASP A 251 2.87 -5.14 -20.37
C ASP A 251 4.00 -5.44 -21.36
N ARG A 252 4.40 -6.72 -21.48
CA ARG A 252 5.38 -7.17 -22.49
C ARG A 252 4.87 -6.96 -23.90
N ALA A 253 3.62 -7.31 -24.19
CA ALA A 253 3.06 -7.11 -25.53
C ALA A 253 3.02 -5.63 -25.94
N LEU A 254 2.73 -4.72 -25.00
CA LEU A 254 2.78 -3.27 -25.23
C LEU A 254 4.20 -2.73 -25.41
N TRP A 255 5.20 -3.35 -24.77
CA TRP A 255 6.61 -3.05 -25.03
C TRP A 255 7.02 -3.45 -26.45
N HIS A 256 6.61 -4.63 -26.92
CA HIS A 256 6.85 -5.06 -28.30
C HIS A 256 6.17 -4.12 -29.31
N LEU A 257 4.92 -3.73 -29.04
CA LEU A 257 4.22 -2.71 -29.84
C LEU A 257 4.98 -1.38 -29.86
N THR A 258 5.54 -0.95 -28.73
CA THR A 258 6.37 0.26 -28.66
C THR A 258 7.60 0.16 -29.55
N CYS A 259 8.34 -0.94 -29.49
CA CYS A 259 9.51 -1.17 -30.33
C CYS A 259 9.16 -1.15 -31.82
N ASP A 260 8.11 -1.87 -32.20
CA ASP A 260 7.64 -1.93 -33.58
C ASP A 260 7.15 -0.57 -34.11
N ALA A 261 6.44 0.20 -33.27
CA ALA A 261 5.98 1.55 -33.61
C ALA A 261 7.16 2.54 -33.76
N ALA A 262 8.15 2.46 -32.87
CA ALA A 262 9.38 3.27 -32.94
C ALA A 262 10.19 2.97 -34.21
N GLU A 263 10.20 1.71 -34.66
CA GLU A 263 10.82 1.27 -35.93
C GLU A 263 9.95 1.58 -37.16
N GLY A 264 8.75 2.15 -36.99
CA GLY A 264 7.87 2.56 -38.08
C GLY A 264 7.08 1.42 -38.72
N LYS A 265 7.06 0.21 -38.14
CA LYS A 265 6.36 -0.96 -38.71
C LYS A 265 4.85 -0.75 -38.86
N TYR A 266 4.26 0.08 -38.00
CA TYR A 266 2.84 0.41 -38.02
C TYR A 266 2.49 1.70 -38.79
N ALA A 267 3.47 2.36 -39.43
CA ALA A 267 3.23 3.62 -40.15
C ALA A 267 2.17 3.47 -41.25
N ALA A 268 2.19 2.35 -41.98
CA ALA A 268 1.19 2.03 -43.02
C ALA A 268 -0.22 1.78 -42.44
N LYS A 269 -0.33 1.43 -41.16
CA LYS A 269 -1.60 1.25 -40.42
C LYS A 269 -2.06 2.54 -39.70
N GLY A 270 -1.43 3.68 -40.01
CA GLY A 270 -1.78 4.98 -39.44
C GLY A 270 -1.14 5.29 -38.09
N LEU A 271 -0.19 4.47 -37.62
CA LEU A 271 0.56 4.69 -36.38
C LEU A 271 2.05 4.99 -36.71
N PRO A 272 2.41 6.24 -37.06
CA PRO A 272 3.80 6.66 -37.09
C PRO A 272 4.36 6.83 -35.67
N ALA A 273 5.68 6.84 -35.53
CA ALA A 273 6.32 7.10 -34.24
C ALA A 273 5.93 8.48 -33.64
N LEU A 274 5.74 9.50 -34.49
CA LEU A 274 5.37 10.84 -34.04
C LEU A 274 3.85 11.02 -34.01
N ILE A 275 3.29 11.13 -32.80
CA ILE A 275 1.85 11.32 -32.57
C ILE A 275 1.51 12.80 -32.50
N LYS A 276 0.55 13.24 -33.32
CA LYS A 276 0.06 14.61 -33.44
C LYS A 276 -1.45 14.73 -33.46
N THR A 277 -2.19 13.65 -33.71
CA THR A 277 -3.64 13.69 -33.91
C THR A 277 -4.36 12.56 -33.18
N ASP A 278 -5.64 12.78 -32.86
CA ASP A 278 -6.51 11.76 -32.27
C ASP A 278 -6.73 10.55 -33.19
N GLN A 279 -6.65 10.74 -34.51
CA GLN A 279 -6.75 9.64 -35.47
C GLN A 279 -5.62 8.62 -35.29
N GLN A 280 -4.40 9.08 -35.02
CA GLN A 280 -3.26 8.19 -34.76
C GLN A 280 -3.41 7.46 -33.42
N LEU A 281 -4.02 8.09 -32.42
CA LEU A 281 -4.39 7.42 -31.17
C LEU A 281 -5.43 6.31 -31.40
N ASN A 282 -6.43 6.57 -32.26
CA ASN A 282 -7.40 5.55 -32.64
C ASN A 282 -6.78 4.37 -33.41
N SER A 283 -5.71 4.59 -34.19
CA SER A 283 -4.94 3.49 -34.77
C SER A 283 -4.32 2.57 -33.70
N ILE A 284 -3.85 3.11 -32.57
CA ILE A 284 -3.35 2.30 -31.44
C ILE A 284 -4.46 1.40 -30.91
N ARG A 285 -5.68 1.95 -30.73
CA ARG A 285 -6.86 1.18 -30.30
C ARG A 285 -7.11 0.00 -31.24
N GLY A 286 -7.15 0.24 -32.55
CA GLY A 286 -7.34 -0.80 -33.55
C GLY A 286 -6.28 -1.91 -33.46
N ILE A 287 -5.00 -1.54 -33.44
CA ILE A 287 -3.88 -2.48 -33.36
C ILE A 287 -3.96 -3.34 -32.07
N VAL A 288 -4.25 -2.72 -30.92
CA VAL A 288 -4.35 -3.45 -29.66
C VAL A 288 -5.50 -4.47 -29.69
N TRP A 289 -6.65 -4.10 -30.26
CA TRP A 289 -7.82 -4.98 -30.36
C TRP A 289 -7.69 -6.09 -31.40
N GLU A 290 -7.13 -5.79 -32.56
CA GLU A 290 -7.11 -6.70 -33.71
C GLU A 290 -5.86 -7.59 -33.73
N GLU A 291 -4.74 -7.14 -33.15
CA GLU A 291 -3.46 -7.85 -33.22
C GLU A 291 -2.95 -8.28 -31.85
N ILE A 292 -3.03 -7.43 -30.83
CA ILE A 292 -2.45 -7.73 -29.52
C ILE A 292 -3.33 -8.68 -28.71
N TYR A 293 -4.59 -8.32 -28.43
CA TYR A 293 -5.48 -9.17 -27.61
C TYR A 293 -5.71 -10.58 -28.18
N PRO A 294 -5.95 -10.77 -29.48
CA PRO A 294 -6.11 -12.10 -30.07
C PRO A 294 -4.84 -12.96 -29.98
N ARG A 295 -3.67 -12.31 -29.94
CA ARG A 295 -2.38 -12.99 -29.79
C ARG A 295 -2.11 -13.44 -28.36
N ILE A 296 -2.37 -12.59 -27.37
CA ILE A 296 -2.05 -12.89 -25.96
C ILE A 296 -3.16 -13.64 -25.22
N LYS A 297 -4.40 -13.63 -25.74
CA LYS A 297 -5.53 -14.44 -25.25
C LYS A 297 -5.69 -14.44 -23.73
N LEU A 298 -5.77 -13.27 -23.10
CA LEU A 298 -5.75 -13.16 -21.63
C LEU A 298 -6.92 -13.86 -20.94
N TRP A 299 -8.04 -14.09 -21.63
CA TRP A 299 -9.19 -14.80 -21.07
C TRP A 299 -8.88 -16.26 -20.73
N GLU A 300 -7.91 -16.89 -21.40
CA GLU A 300 -7.56 -18.30 -21.18
C GLU A 300 -7.07 -18.53 -19.73
N PHE A 301 -6.46 -17.53 -19.09
CA PHE A 301 -6.03 -17.58 -17.68
C PHE A 301 -7.18 -17.70 -16.67
N TYR A 302 -8.42 -17.49 -17.11
CA TYR A 302 -9.62 -17.48 -16.28
C TYR A 302 -10.61 -18.57 -16.68
N GLN A 303 -10.28 -19.41 -17.65
CA GLN A 303 -11.16 -20.42 -18.22
C GLN A 303 -10.81 -21.85 -17.79
N VAL A 304 -11.79 -22.73 -17.91
CA VAL A 304 -11.65 -24.18 -17.64
C VAL A 304 -11.35 -24.90 -18.95
N GLU A 305 -10.48 -25.91 -18.91
CA GLU A 305 -10.30 -26.85 -20.01
C GLU A 305 -11.52 -27.79 -20.12
N VAL A 306 -12.46 -27.44 -21.02
CA VAL A 306 -13.78 -28.08 -21.13
C VAL A 306 -13.68 -29.59 -21.32
N ASP A 307 -12.89 -30.06 -22.28
CA ASP A 307 -12.82 -31.49 -22.60
C ASP A 307 -12.24 -32.32 -21.47
N LYS A 308 -11.22 -31.78 -20.78
CA LYS A 308 -10.64 -32.42 -19.60
C LYS A 308 -11.64 -32.51 -18.45
N ALA A 309 -12.36 -31.42 -18.17
CA ALA A 309 -13.38 -31.40 -17.13
C ALA A 309 -14.53 -32.36 -17.44
N VAL A 310 -15.01 -32.40 -18.69
CA VAL A 310 -16.07 -33.33 -19.13
C VAL A 310 -15.61 -34.78 -19.02
N LYS A 311 -14.35 -35.08 -19.38
CA LYS A 311 -13.78 -36.42 -19.23
C LYS A 311 -13.72 -36.85 -17.76
N GLN A 312 -13.31 -35.96 -16.86
CA GLN A 312 -13.31 -36.20 -15.42
C GLN A 312 -14.73 -36.45 -14.90
N PHE A 313 -15.68 -35.60 -15.28
CA PHE A 313 -17.09 -35.73 -14.90
C PHE A 313 -17.69 -37.07 -15.36
N ARG A 314 -17.44 -37.46 -16.60
CA ARG A 314 -17.86 -38.76 -17.15
C ARG A 314 -17.34 -39.94 -16.33
N ALA A 315 -16.04 -39.90 -15.98
CA ALA A 315 -15.41 -40.96 -15.21
C ALA A 315 -16.08 -41.10 -13.82
N LEU A 316 -16.40 -39.99 -13.16
CA LEU A 316 -17.09 -39.98 -11.87
C LEU A 316 -18.53 -40.52 -11.94
N LEU A 317 -19.27 -40.18 -13.01
CA LEU A 317 -20.60 -40.77 -13.25
C LEU A 317 -20.52 -42.28 -13.47
N THR A 318 -19.54 -42.75 -14.22
CA THR A 318 -19.37 -44.19 -14.50
C THR A 318 -18.93 -44.97 -13.26
N SER A 319 -18.14 -44.37 -12.36
CA SER A 319 -17.73 -45.00 -11.10
C SER A 319 -18.80 -44.99 -10.00
N GLY A 320 -20.00 -44.45 -10.27
CA GLY A 320 -21.07 -44.37 -9.29
C GLY A 320 -20.78 -43.41 -8.13
N ALA A 321 -19.95 -42.38 -8.35
CA ALA A 321 -19.56 -41.41 -7.32
C ALA A 321 -20.69 -40.45 -6.88
N GLN A 322 -21.93 -40.70 -7.33
CA GLN A 322 -23.09 -39.89 -6.95
C GLN A 322 -23.38 -40.03 -5.46
N LYS A 323 -23.32 -38.91 -4.74
CA LYS A 323 -23.85 -38.80 -3.38
C LYS A 323 -25.37 -38.62 -3.46
N LYS A 324 -26.13 -39.30 -2.60
CA LYS A 324 -27.57 -39.02 -2.38
C LYS A 324 -27.70 -37.65 -1.68
N GLY A 325 -27.56 -36.57 -2.44
CA GLY A 325 -27.71 -35.19 -1.97
C GLY A 325 -28.91 -34.49 -2.61
N ASN A 326 -29.30 -33.35 -2.05
CA ASN A 326 -30.33 -32.50 -2.65
C ASN A 326 -29.87 -31.96 -4.01
N LYS A 327 -30.78 -31.93 -4.99
CA LYS A 327 -30.52 -31.40 -6.34
C LYS A 327 -30.01 -29.96 -6.24
N SER A 328 -28.84 -29.69 -6.83
CA SER A 328 -28.24 -28.37 -6.85
C SER A 328 -28.70 -27.58 -8.09
N ASP A 329 -28.89 -26.27 -7.95
CA ASP A 329 -29.16 -25.38 -9.08
C ASP A 329 -27.90 -25.26 -9.96
N PRO A 330 -27.99 -25.44 -11.31
CA PRO A 330 -26.89 -25.20 -12.24
C PRO A 330 -26.22 -23.82 -12.12
N LYS A 331 -26.91 -22.83 -11.56
CA LYS A 331 -26.35 -21.51 -11.24
C LYS A 331 -25.28 -21.54 -10.15
N HIS A 332 -25.26 -22.55 -9.29
CA HIS A 332 -24.26 -22.70 -8.23
C HIS A 332 -22.91 -23.22 -8.75
N LEU A 333 -22.86 -23.79 -9.96
CA LEU A 333 -21.60 -24.17 -10.58
C LEU A 333 -20.85 -22.92 -11.05
N MET A 334 -19.71 -22.64 -10.43
CA MET A 334 -18.85 -21.49 -10.72
C MET A 334 -17.44 -21.94 -11.07
N ILE A 335 -16.74 -21.12 -11.86
CA ILE A 335 -15.32 -21.30 -12.13
C ILE A 335 -14.53 -20.98 -10.86
N ILE A 336 -13.67 -21.92 -10.47
CA ILE A 336 -12.67 -21.79 -9.41
C ILE A 336 -11.36 -21.40 -10.08
N GLN A 337 -10.85 -20.22 -9.73
CA GLN A 337 -9.61 -19.68 -10.31
C GLN A 337 -8.41 -20.59 -10.00
N ASP A 338 -7.58 -20.85 -11.01
CA ASP A 338 -6.31 -21.54 -10.81
C ASP A 338 -5.38 -20.68 -9.95
N PRO A 339 -4.89 -21.17 -8.79
CA PRO A 339 -3.94 -20.45 -7.96
C PRO A 339 -2.69 -20.06 -8.73
N GLU A 340 -2.26 -20.86 -9.70
CA GLU A 340 -1.06 -20.62 -10.50
C GLU A 340 -1.32 -19.76 -11.75
N TYR A 341 -2.58 -19.38 -12.03
CA TYR A 341 -2.96 -18.64 -13.24
C TYR A 341 -2.31 -19.25 -14.51
N LYS A 342 -2.56 -20.53 -14.76
CA LYS A 342 -2.22 -21.20 -16.01
C LYS A 342 -3.35 -21.01 -17.02
N ARG A 343 -3.02 -20.99 -18.31
CA ARG A 343 -4.01 -21.02 -19.39
C ARG A 343 -4.86 -22.29 -19.26
N PHE A 344 -6.17 -22.11 -19.29
CA PHE A 344 -7.19 -23.13 -19.06
C PHE A 344 -7.03 -23.91 -17.74
N GLY A 345 -6.32 -23.33 -16.76
CA GLY A 345 -6.00 -23.96 -15.50
C GLY A 345 -7.17 -23.99 -14.51
N CYS A 346 -8.18 -23.15 -14.70
CA CYS A 346 -9.29 -23.06 -13.77
C CYS A 346 -10.10 -24.37 -13.73
N SER A 347 -10.82 -24.57 -12.64
CA SER A 347 -11.62 -25.77 -12.42
C SER A 347 -13.07 -25.42 -12.02
N VAL A 348 -13.88 -26.45 -11.79
CA VAL A 348 -15.22 -26.32 -11.18
C VAL A 348 -15.36 -27.38 -10.09
N ASP A 349 -16.25 -27.15 -9.13
CA ASP A 349 -16.56 -28.17 -8.13
C ASP A 349 -17.31 -29.35 -8.75
N MET A 350 -16.66 -30.51 -8.78
CA MET A 350 -17.22 -31.73 -9.35
C MET A 350 -18.37 -32.29 -8.51
N ASP A 351 -18.38 -32.07 -7.20
CA ASP A 351 -19.50 -32.51 -6.35
C ASP A 351 -20.76 -31.71 -6.70
N THR A 352 -20.64 -30.39 -6.86
CA THR A 352 -21.73 -29.54 -7.37
C THR A 352 -22.17 -29.96 -8.77
N ALA A 353 -21.23 -30.28 -9.67
CA ALA A 353 -21.56 -30.74 -11.02
C ALA A 353 -22.38 -32.05 -10.99
N LEU A 354 -21.97 -33.04 -10.19
CA LEU A 354 -22.64 -34.34 -10.05
C LEU A 354 -24.05 -34.21 -9.42
N ASN A 355 -24.24 -33.26 -8.51
CA ASN A 355 -25.55 -32.98 -7.89
C ASN A 355 -26.47 -32.12 -8.79
N THR A 356 -25.93 -31.57 -9.87
CA THR A 356 -26.65 -30.71 -10.82
C THR A 356 -27.10 -31.51 -12.05
N PHE A 357 -26.17 -32.22 -12.68
CA PHE A 357 -26.38 -32.94 -13.94
C PHE A 357 -26.55 -34.44 -13.67
N ILE A 358 -27.73 -34.81 -13.18
CA ILE A 358 -28.07 -36.17 -12.75
C ILE A 358 -28.64 -36.97 -13.93
N PRO A 359 -28.00 -38.11 -14.33
CA PRO A 359 -28.55 -38.96 -15.38
C PRO A 359 -29.83 -39.65 -14.90
N HIS A 360 -30.81 -39.74 -15.79
CA HIS A 360 -32.09 -40.38 -15.53
C HIS A 360 -32.00 -41.93 -15.46
N SER A 361 -30.88 -42.50 -15.92
CA SER A 361 -30.54 -43.92 -15.79
C SER A 361 -29.01 -44.10 -15.78
N ASN A 362 -28.51 -45.26 -15.36
CA ASN A 362 -27.07 -45.58 -15.44
C ASN A 362 -26.64 -46.05 -16.85
N GLY A 363 -27.49 -45.86 -17.86
CA GLY A 363 -27.18 -46.24 -19.23
C GLY A 363 -26.16 -45.29 -19.88
N PRO A 364 -25.33 -45.78 -20.83
CA PRO A 364 -24.36 -44.95 -21.54
C PRO A 364 -24.96 -43.69 -22.18
N SER A 365 -26.18 -43.79 -22.72
CA SER A 365 -26.89 -42.65 -23.33
C SER A 365 -27.25 -41.55 -22.33
N ALA A 366 -27.66 -41.91 -21.12
CA ALA A 366 -28.03 -40.94 -20.09
C ALA A 366 -26.79 -40.22 -19.53
N ILE A 367 -25.67 -40.93 -19.41
CA ILE A 367 -24.38 -40.35 -19.03
C ILE A 367 -23.90 -39.36 -20.12
N GLU A 368 -24.05 -39.72 -21.40
CA GLU A 368 -23.67 -38.84 -22.52
C GLU A 368 -24.49 -37.54 -22.54
N GLU A 369 -25.80 -37.64 -22.29
CA GLU A 369 -26.69 -36.49 -22.20
C GLU A 369 -26.24 -35.52 -21.08
N CYS A 370 -25.94 -36.05 -19.88
CA CYS A 370 -25.42 -35.23 -18.79
C CYS A 370 -24.05 -34.62 -19.11
N CYS A 371 -23.16 -35.35 -19.77
CA CYS A 371 -21.88 -34.81 -20.23
C CYS A 371 -22.08 -33.65 -21.21
N THR A 372 -23.08 -33.75 -22.09
CA THR A 372 -23.43 -32.70 -23.05
C THR A 372 -23.94 -31.45 -22.36
N TRP A 373 -24.83 -31.58 -21.37
CA TRP A 373 -25.31 -30.45 -20.57
C TRP A 373 -24.21 -29.81 -19.73
N PHE A 374 -23.34 -30.62 -19.11
CA PHE A 374 -22.20 -30.13 -18.37
C PHE A 374 -21.21 -29.37 -19.27
N ARG A 375 -20.88 -29.92 -20.45
CA ARG A 375 -20.08 -29.23 -21.47
C ARG A 375 -20.66 -27.86 -21.81
N LYS A 376 -21.95 -27.81 -22.17
CA LYS A 376 -22.62 -26.56 -22.51
C LYS A 376 -22.52 -25.54 -21.37
N ARG A 377 -22.69 -25.98 -20.13
CA ARG A 377 -22.55 -25.10 -18.96
C ARG A 377 -21.12 -24.56 -18.81
N LEU A 378 -20.10 -25.40 -19.00
CA LEU A 378 -18.70 -24.95 -18.96
C LEU A 378 -18.40 -23.95 -20.09
N GLU A 379 -18.91 -24.18 -21.29
CA GLU A 379 -18.78 -23.26 -22.42
C GLU A 379 -19.44 -21.90 -22.12
N GLU A 380 -20.63 -21.89 -21.51
CA GLU A 380 -21.30 -20.68 -21.04
C GLU A 380 -20.47 -19.92 -19.98
N LEU A 381 -19.89 -20.62 -19.01
CA LEU A 381 -19.03 -20.04 -17.98
C LEU A 381 -17.74 -19.47 -18.58
N ASN A 382 -17.12 -20.19 -19.52
CA ASN A 382 -15.94 -19.71 -20.24
C ASN A 382 -16.28 -18.46 -21.09
N ALA A 383 -17.44 -18.44 -21.74
CA ALA A 383 -17.90 -17.28 -22.50
C ALA A 383 -18.14 -16.06 -21.59
N GLU A 384 -18.62 -16.26 -20.37
CA GLU A 384 -18.74 -15.20 -19.37
C GLU A 384 -17.37 -14.62 -18.98
N LYS A 385 -16.38 -15.48 -18.74
CA LYS A 385 -15.01 -15.03 -18.45
C LYS A 385 -14.38 -14.28 -19.62
N HIS A 386 -14.66 -14.71 -20.85
CA HIS A 386 -14.25 -13.97 -22.04
C HIS A 386 -14.90 -12.57 -22.11
N ARG A 387 -16.21 -12.46 -21.86
CA ARG A 387 -16.90 -11.16 -21.79
C ARG A 387 -16.34 -10.26 -20.68
N GLN A 388 -16.10 -10.81 -19.50
CA GLN A 388 -15.47 -10.08 -18.39
C GLN A 388 -14.10 -9.54 -18.78
N MET A 389 -13.26 -10.36 -19.44
CA MET A 389 -11.96 -9.92 -19.91
C MET A 389 -12.06 -8.83 -20.99
N ASN A 390 -13.04 -8.90 -21.89
CA ASN A 390 -13.28 -7.82 -22.87
C ASN A 390 -13.57 -6.48 -22.19
N PHE A 391 -14.32 -6.45 -21.08
CA PHE A 391 -14.51 -5.24 -20.30
C PHE A 391 -13.18 -4.72 -19.73
N HIS A 392 -12.30 -5.60 -19.26
CA HIS A 392 -10.97 -5.21 -18.76
C HIS A 392 -10.05 -4.70 -19.88
N HIS A 393 -10.10 -5.33 -21.05
CA HIS A 393 -9.42 -4.87 -22.26
C HIS A 393 -9.86 -3.47 -22.67
N GLU A 394 -11.17 -3.18 -22.65
CA GLU A 394 -11.70 -1.85 -22.97
C GLU A 394 -11.14 -0.78 -22.02
N GLN A 395 -11.14 -1.05 -20.71
CA GLN A 395 -10.55 -0.14 -19.73
C GLN A 395 -9.04 0.03 -19.94
N ALA A 396 -8.31 -1.05 -20.19
CA ALA A 396 -6.88 -0.99 -20.50
C ALA A 396 -6.57 -0.08 -21.69
N VAL A 397 -7.32 -0.22 -22.79
CA VAL A 397 -7.15 0.67 -23.94
C VAL A 397 -7.48 2.12 -23.60
N ASN A 398 -8.55 2.37 -22.85
CA ASN A 398 -8.90 3.74 -22.44
C ASN A 398 -7.78 4.38 -21.60
N CYS A 399 -7.18 3.65 -20.67
CA CYS A 399 -6.04 4.11 -19.88
C CYS A 399 -4.77 4.34 -20.73
N ILE A 400 -4.47 3.44 -21.67
CA ILE A 400 -3.36 3.58 -22.62
C ILE A 400 -3.51 4.86 -23.44
N LEU A 401 -4.70 5.09 -24.01
CA LEU A 401 -4.97 6.28 -24.81
C LEU A 401 -4.96 7.55 -23.95
N GLY A 402 -5.55 7.51 -22.75
CA GLY A 402 -5.51 8.65 -21.81
C GLY A 402 -4.07 9.07 -21.48
N THR A 403 -3.19 8.09 -21.23
CA THR A 403 -1.76 8.32 -20.99
C THR A 403 -1.10 8.97 -22.21
N MET A 404 -1.30 8.40 -23.41
CA MET A 404 -0.74 8.93 -24.65
C MET A 404 -1.25 10.35 -24.98
N THR A 405 -2.54 10.61 -24.76
CA THR A 405 -3.14 11.93 -24.91
C THR A 405 -2.46 12.92 -23.98
N TYR A 406 -2.32 12.61 -22.70
CA TYR A 406 -1.66 13.49 -21.74
C TYR A 406 -0.19 13.74 -22.11
N GLU A 407 0.59 12.68 -22.36
CA GLU A 407 2.04 12.79 -22.54
C GLU A 407 2.46 13.47 -23.83
N ARG A 408 1.62 13.44 -24.88
CA ARG A 408 2.00 13.89 -26.23
C ARG A 408 1.09 15.00 -26.78
N LEU A 409 -0.22 14.94 -26.55
CA LEU A 409 -1.18 15.85 -27.18
C LEU A 409 -1.65 16.98 -26.25
N ALA A 410 -1.93 16.72 -24.98
CA ALA A 410 -2.49 17.70 -24.05
C ALA A 410 -1.54 18.88 -23.85
N GLY A 411 -2.06 20.11 -23.84
CA GLY A 411 -1.25 21.34 -23.76
C GLY A 411 -0.39 21.43 -22.49
N GLN A 412 -0.95 20.98 -21.37
CA GLN A 412 -0.35 20.89 -20.04
C GLN A 412 0.52 19.65 -19.82
N GLY A 413 0.62 18.78 -20.82
CA GLY A 413 1.41 17.55 -20.76
C GLY A 413 2.90 17.76 -21.04
N PRO A 414 3.75 16.74 -20.76
CA PRO A 414 5.20 16.82 -20.90
C PRO A 414 5.73 16.91 -22.35
N LYS A 415 4.90 16.64 -23.36
CA LYS A 415 5.27 16.69 -24.79
C LYS A 415 6.48 15.79 -25.14
N LEU A 416 6.43 14.51 -24.77
CA LEU A 416 7.54 13.54 -24.91
C LEU A 416 8.00 13.25 -26.36
N GLY A 417 7.39 13.86 -27.37
CA GLY A 417 7.81 13.71 -28.78
C GLY A 417 7.49 12.32 -29.36
N PRO A 418 8.33 11.78 -30.26
CA PRO A 418 8.06 10.50 -30.91
C PRO A 418 8.17 9.31 -29.94
N ILE A 419 7.46 8.23 -30.24
CA ILE A 419 7.56 6.95 -29.56
C ILE A 419 8.99 6.40 -29.75
N THR A 420 9.67 6.13 -28.64
CA THR A 420 11.00 5.51 -28.61
C THR A 420 11.08 4.49 -27.47
N LYS A 421 12.19 3.75 -27.37
CA LYS A 421 12.44 2.88 -26.20
C LYS A 421 12.55 3.67 -24.88
N LYS A 422 13.00 4.93 -24.95
CA LYS A 422 13.11 5.83 -23.79
C LYS A 422 11.77 6.43 -23.42
N ASP A 423 11.00 6.82 -24.42
CA ASP A 423 9.69 7.45 -24.32
C ASP A 423 8.63 6.52 -24.96
N PRO A 424 8.27 5.41 -24.28
CA PRO A 424 7.42 4.36 -24.84
C PRO A 424 5.95 4.80 -24.99
N ILE A 425 5.11 3.96 -25.61
CA ILE A 425 3.66 4.22 -25.69
C ILE A 425 3.05 4.35 -24.29
N VAL A 426 3.50 3.52 -23.36
CA VAL A 426 3.12 3.59 -21.95
C VAL A 426 4.27 3.14 -21.07
N THR A 427 4.34 3.68 -19.85
CA THR A 427 5.28 3.24 -18.82
C THR A 427 5.13 1.74 -18.55
N ARG A 428 6.25 1.01 -18.48
CA ARG A 428 6.25 -0.41 -18.12
C ARG A 428 5.79 -0.59 -16.68
N TYR A 429 4.88 -1.54 -16.44
CA TYR A 429 4.36 -1.85 -15.10
C TYR A 429 5.20 -2.90 -14.38
N PHE A 430 6.11 -3.57 -15.09
CA PHE A 430 6.96 -4.59 -14.49
C PHE A 430 8.42 -4.39 -14.89
N THR A 431 9.29 -4.81 -13.98
CA THR A 431 10.71 -5.01 -14.29
C THR A 431 10.89 -6.17 -15.26
N PHE A 432 11.87 -6.05 -16.14
CA PHE A 432 12.31 -7.11 -17.05
C PHE A 432 13.83 -7.01 -17.19
N PRO A 433 14.61 -7.73 -16.36
CA PRO A 433 16.07 -7.60 -16.32
C PRO A 433 16.81 -8.48 -17.34
N PHE A 434 16.09 -9.04 -18.31
CA PHE A 434 16.66 -9.92 -19.33
C PHE A 434 16.83 -9.17 -20.65
N LYS A 435 17.57 -9.78 -21.59
CA LYS A 435 17.68 -9.24 -22.95
C LYS A 435 16.31 -9.32 -23.64
N ASP A 436 16.05 -8.36 -24.54
CA ASP A 436 14.85 -8.39 -25.40
C ASP A 436 14.83 -9.72 -26.18
N MET A 437 13.68 -10.40 -26.17
CA MET A 437 13.43 -11.68 -26.86
C MET A 437 12.08 -11.62 -27.57
N SER A 438 11.68 -12.64 -28.32
CA SER A 438 10.31 -12.65 -28.86
C SER A 438 9.28 -12.76 -27.72
N LEU A 439 8.08 -12.19 -27.91
CA LEU A 439 7.00 -12.27 -26.93
C LEU A 439 6.67 -13.72 -26.52
N SER A 440 6.80 -14.69 -27.44
CA SER A 440 6.56 -16.11 -27.15
C SER A 440 7.62 -16.71 -26.23
N GLU A 441 8.89 -16.32 -26.39
CA GLU A 441 9.96 -16.77 -25.49
C GLU A 441 9.80 -16.14 -24.12
N GLU A 442 9.46 -14.85 -24.06
CA GLU A 442 9.18 -14.15 -22.81
C GLU A 442 7.98 -14.78 -22.08
N GLU A 443 6.89 -15.08 -22.78
CA GLU A 443 5.73 -15.76 -22.20
C GLU A 443 6.12 -17.08 -21.51
N SER A 444 7.04 -17.86 -22.10
CA SER A 444 7.51 -19.10 -21.47
C SER A 444 8.26 -18.86 -20.14
N MET A 445 8.84 -17.68 -19.94
CA MET A 445 9.61 -17.34 -18.73
C MET A 445 8.71 -17.10 -17.52
N MET A 446 7.44 -16.70 -17.71
CA MET A 446 6.50 -16.52 -16.59
C MET A 446 6.18 -17.84 -15.85
N HIS A 447 6.52 -18.98 -16.46
CA HIS A 447 6.37 -20.31 -15.90
C HIS A 447 7.68 -20.89 -15.33
N GLN A 448 8.77 -20.12 -15.35
CA GLN A 448 10.09 -20.52 -14.86
C GLN A 448 10.37 -19.75 -13.56
N PRO A 449 10.22 -20.35 -12.36
CA PRO A 449 10.29 -19.62 -11.09
C PRO A 449 11.58 -18.83 -10.87
N ASP A 450 12.71 -19.34 -11.38
CA ASP A 450 14.03 -18.70 -11.36
C ASP A 450 14.12 -17.41 -12.18
N LYS A 451 13.16 -17.20 -13.11
CA LYS A 451 13.04 -15.98 -13.93
C LYS A 451 11.85 -15.14 -13.49
N ALA A 452 10.71 -15.79 -13.28
CA ALA A 452 9.43 -15.19 -12.93
C ALA A 452 9.47 -14.39 -11.63
N CYS A 453 10.37 -14.74 -10.69
CA CYS A 453 10.58 -13.98 -9.46
C CYS A 453 11.12 -12.56 -9.71
N TYR A 454 11.81 -12.34 -10.83
CA TYR A 454 12.39 -11.04 -11.18
C TYR A 454 11.46 -10.13 -11.99
N PHE A 455 10.23 -10.55 -12.24
CA PHE A 455 9.21 -9.73 -12.89
C PHE A 455 8.39 -8.98 -11.84
N LEU A 456 9.06 -8.01 -11.20
CA LEU A 456 8.53 -7.23 -10.09
C LEU A 456 7.61 -6.14 -10.59
N ALA A 457 6.41 -6.04 -10.02
CA ALA A 457 5.45 -5.00 -10.28
C ALA A 457 5.92 -3.64 -9.76
N HIS A 458 5.72 -2.59 -10.56
CA HIS A 458 6.01 -1.22 -10.20
C HIS A 458 4.91 -0.61 -9.34
N ASN A 459 5.27 0.33 -8.48
CA ASN A 459 4.31 1.07 -7.66
C ASN A 459 3.79 2.32 -8.40
N GLY A 460 2.79 2.95 -7.82
CA GLY A 460 2.17 4.17 -8.35
C GLY A 460 1.00 4.58 -7.49
N TRP A 461 0.08 5.32 -8.08
CA TRP A 461 -1.21 5.66 -7.47
C TRP A 461 -2.35 5.44 -8.46
N VAL A 462 -3.56 5.26 -7.92
CA VAL A 462 -4.78 5.00 -8.70
C VAL A 462 -5.78 6.10 -8.36
N MET A 463 -6.35 6.72 -9.38
CA MET A 463 -7.28 7.83 -9.19
C MET A 463 -8.57 7.35 -8.51
N GLY A 464 -8.89 7.91 -7.34
CA GLY A 464 -10.14 7.62 -6.63
C GLY A 464 -10.25 6.20 -6.07
N ASP A 465 -9.13 5.50 -5.88
CA ASP A 465 -9.12 4.15 -5.29
C ASP A 465 -9.32 4.20 -3.77
N ASP A 466 -9.78 3.08 -3.21
CA ASP A 466 -9.92 2.92 -1.77
C ASP A 466 -8.52 2.80 -1.12
N PRO A 467 -8.10 3.76 -0.26
CA PRO A 467 -6.78 3.73 0.37
C PRO A 467 -6.58 2.54 1.32
N LEU A 468 -7.66 1.87 1.74
CA LEU A 468 -7.57 0.67 2.58
C LEU A 468 -7.37 -0.61 1.76
N ARG A 469 -7.55 -0.56 0.44
CA ARG A 469 -7.40 -1.71 -0.45
C ARG A 469 -6.01 -1.72 -1.08
N ASN A 470 -5.40 -2.90 -1.08
CA ASN A 470 -4.15 -3.09 -1.80
C ASN A 470 -4.41 -3.31 -3.30
N PHE A 471 -4.15 -2.30 -4.12
CA PHE A 471 -4.36 -2.38 -5.57
C PHE A 471 -3.48 -3.43 -6.30
N ALA A 472 -2.46 -4.00 -5.65
CA ALA A 472 -1.67 -5.11 -6.18
C ALA A 472 -2.15 -6.49 -5.70
N GLY A 473 -3.19 -6.53 -4.85
CA GLY A 473 -3.82 -7.76 -4.36
C GLY A 473 -4.58 -8.53 -5.44
N PRO A 474 -4.90 -9.81 -5.20
CA PRO A 474 -5.61 -10.68 -6.15
C PRO A 474 -7.06 -10.28 -6.42
N ASP A 475 -7.66 -9.46 -5.57
CA ASP A 475 -8.99 -8.87 -5.71
C ASP A 475 -9.00 -7.59 -6.58
N SER A 476 -7.83 -7.12 -6.99
CA SER A 476 -7.66 -5.92 -7.82
C SER A 476 -7.42 -6.26 -9.29
N ASN A 477 -7.97 -5.41 -10.17
CA ASN A 477 -7.75 -5.48 -11.62
C ASN A 477 -6.89 -4.33 -12.16
N VAL A 478 -6.31 -3.50 -11.29
CA VAL A 478 -5.60 -2.26 -11.65
C VAL A 478 -4.48 -2.51 -12.67
N TYR A 479 -3.69 -3.57 -12.49
CA TYR A 479 -2.58 -3.87 -13.40
C TYR A 479 -3.07 -4.34 -14.77
N VAL A 480 -4.04 -5.27 -14.83
CA VAL A 480 -4.54 -5.79 -16.12
C VAL A 480 -5.35 -4.74 -16.88
N ARG A 481 -6.03 -3.84 -16.15
CA ARG A 481 -6.77 -2.70 -16.72
C ARG A 481 -5.91 -1.47 -16.96
N ARG A 482 -4.61 -1.51 -16.67
CA ARG A 482 -3.70 -0.37 -16.84
C ARG A 482 -4.15 0.90 -16.12
N GLU A 483 -4.85 0.79 -15.00
CA GLU A 483 -5.41 1.92 -14.24
C GLU A 483 -4.35 2.66 -13.38
N LEU A 484 -3.17 2.05 -13.19
CA LEU A 484 -2.10 2.60 -12.36
C LEU A 484 -1.39 3.79 -13.02
N ILE A 485 -1.34 4.94 -12.35
CA ILE A 485 -0.37 5.98 -12.70
C ILE A 485 0.99 5.55 -12.14
N CYS A 486 1.73 4.83 -12.99
CA CYS A 486 2.90 4.06 -12.61
C CYS A 486 4.17 4.91 -12.47
N TRP A 487 4.92 4.68 -11.40
CA TRP A 487 6.30 5.16 -11.22
C TRP A 487 7.26 4.09 -11.75
N GLY A 488 7.63 4.20 -13.03
CA GLY A 488 8.41 3.17 -13.74
C GLY A 488 9.83 2.93 -13.23
N ASP A 489 10.29 3.72 -12.26
CA ASP A 489 11.57 3.60 -11.59
C ASP A 489 11.50 2.87 -10.23
N SER A 490 10.30 2.48 -9.79
CA SER A 490 10.05 2.08 -8.41
C SER A 490 9.23 0.79 -8.33
N VAL A 491 9.77 -0.25 -7.71
CA VAL A 491 9.08 -1.53 -7.48
C VAL A 491 8.23 -1.48 -6.21
N LYS A 492 7.01 -2.04 -6.26
CA LYS A 492 6.09 -2.08 -5.12
C LYS A 492 6.51 -3.17 -4.14
N LEU A 493 6.58 -2.82 -2.86
CA LEU A 493 7.00 -3.71 -1.78
C LEU A 493 5.83 -4.55 -1.25
N ARG A 494 6.05 -5.86 -1.11
CA ARG A 494 5.07 -6.87 -0.70
C ARG A 494 5.34 -7.36 0.73
N TYR A 495 4.78 -6.65 1.71
CA TYR A 495 4.93 -7.02 3.13
C TYR A 495 4.15 -8.29 3.51
N GLY A 496 3.03 -8.58 2.85
CA GLY A 496 2.06 -9.59 3.30
C GLY A 496 1.21 -9.06 4.46
N ASP A 497 0.55 -9.96 5.19
CA ASP A 497 -0.31 -9.61 6.33
C ASP A 497 0.49 -9.51 7.63
N LYS A 498 1.61 -10.24 7.71
CA LYS A 498 2.46 -10.34 8.92
C LYS A 498 3.95 -10.43 8.57
N PRO A 499 4.85 -10.18 9.54
CA PRO A 499 6.29 -10.24 9.32
C PRO A 499 6.81 -11.54 8.69
N SER A 500 6.20 -12.69 9.00
CA SER A 500 6.64 -13.98 8.46
C SER A 500 6.33 -14.20 6.98
N ASP A 501 5.49 -13.36 6.35
CA ASP A 501 5.18 -13.47 4.93
C ASP A 501 6.29 -12.90 4.03
N CYS A 502 7.13 -12.01 4.58
CA CYS A 502 8.34 -11.49 3.93
C CYS A 502 9.38 -11.00 4.95
N PRO A 503 10.04 -11.90 5.71
CA PRO A 503 10.85 -11.52 6.88
C PRO A 503 11.95 -10.51 6.57
N TYR A 504 12.64 -10.66 5.44
CA TYR A 504 13.72 -9.76 5.03
C TYR A 504 13.22 -8.33 4.87
N LEU A 505 12.10 -8.14 4.16
CA LEU A 505 11.53 -6.81 3.91
C LEU A 505 11.15 -6.10 5.21
N TRP A 506 10.50 -6.81 6.13
CA TRP A 506 10.10 -6.27 7.42
C TRP A 506 11.32 -5.83 8.25
N GLU A 507 12.35 -6.66 8.33
CA GLU A 507 13.58 -6.34 9.05
C GLU A 507 14.37 -5.19 8.39
N HIS A 508 14.45 -5.17 7.06
CA HIS A 508 15.11 -4.10 6.31
C HIS A 508 14.45 -2.75 6.55
N MET A 509 13.11 -2.71 6.47
CA MET A 509 12.34 -1.48 6.65
C MET A 509 12.26 -1.04 8.10
N LYS A 510 12.27 -1.98 9.05
CA LYS A 510 12.42 -1.68 10.47
C LYS A 510 13.75 -1.00 10.76
N LYS A 511 14.88 -1.54 10.26
CA LYS A 511 16.21 -0.92 10.41
C LYS A 511 16.27 0.46 9.78
N TYR A 512 15.72 0.63 8.58
CA TYR A 512 15.59 1.93 7.93
C TYR A 512 14.85 2.94 8.82
N THR A 513 13.74 2.51 9.40
CA THR A 513 12.92 3.31 10.30
C THR A 513 13.65 3.68 11.58
N GLU A 514 14.35 2.74 12.20
CA GLU A 514 15.16 2.95 13.42
C GLU A 514 16.33 3.91 13.18
N ILE A 515 17.06 3.77 12.06
CA ILE A 515 18.12 4.71 11.64
C ILE A 515 17.53 6.11 11.52
N THR A 516 16.38 6.24 10.86
CA THR A 516 15.71 7.52 10.67
C THR A 516 15.30 8.15 12.01
N ALA A 517 14.63 7.38 12.88
CA ALA A 517 14.19 7.86 14.20
C ALA A 517 15.36 8.20 15.15
N LYS A 518 16.50 7.52 15.01
CA LYS A 518 17.72 7.83 15.75
C LYS A 518 18.20 9.25 15.46
N HIS A 519 18.24 9.64 14.18
CA HIS A 519 18.86 10.90 13.77
C HIS A 519 17.89 12.08 13.62
N PHE A 520 16.60 11.84 13.37
CA PHE A 520 15.61 12.89 13.15
C PHE A 520 14.57 12.93 14.28
N HIS A 521 13.96 14.11 14.48
CA HIS A 521 12.96 14.36 15.53
C HIS A 521 11.57 13.86 15.17
N GLY A 522 11.39 13.49 13.90
CA GLY A 522 10.12 13.11 13.33
C GLY A 522 10.25 12.60 11.92
N VAL A 523 9.15 12.10 11.39
CA VAL A 523 9.05 11.54 10.04
C VAL A 523 7.87 12.11 9.29
N ARG A 524 8.02 12.25 7.98
CA ARG A 524 6.91 12.42 7.03
C ARG A 524 6.59 11.08 6.40
N LEU A 525 5.36 10.61 6.56
CA LEU A 525 4.85 9.42 5.87
C LEU A 525 4.50 9.80 4.44
N ASP A 526 5.36 9.42 3.51
CA ASP A 526 5.15 9.62 2.08
C ASP A 526 4.03 8.70 1.57
N ASN A 527 3.08 9.27 0.82
CA ASN A 527 1.94 8.53 0.27
C ASN A 527 1.30 7.58 1.32
N CYS A 528 0.99 8.12 2.50
CA CYS A 528 0.52 7.36 3.66
C CYS A 528 -0.78 6.59 3.37
N HIS A 529 -1.62 7.13 2.50
CA HIS A 529 -2.88 6.52 2.08
C HIS A 529 -2.69 5.27 1.22
N SER A 530 -1.49 5.03 0.66
CA SER A 530 -1.17 3.80 -0.08
C SER A 530 -0.30 2.83 0.73
N THR A 531 0.06 3.17 1.97
CA THR A 531 0.81 2.30 2.87
C THR A 531 -0.17 1.42 3.65
N PRO A 532 -0.02 0.08 3.61
CA PRO A 532 -0.81 -0.80 4.46
C PRO A 532 -0.71 -0.38 5.92
N ILE A 533 -1.85 -0.10 6.54
CA ILE A 533 -1.90 0.55 7.85
C ILE A 533 -1.16 -0.26 8.92
N HIS A 534 -1.25 -1.59 8.89
CA HIS A 534 -0.56 -2.48 9.81
C HIS A 534 0.97 -2.43 9.65
N VAL A 535 1.49 -2.16 8.44
CA VAL A 535 2.93 -1.95 8.21
C VAL A 535 3.35 -0.62 8.85
N ALA A 536 2.65 0.46 8.55
CA ALA A 536 2.97 1.78 9.11
C ALA A 536 2.87 1.79 10.64
N GLU A 537 1.90 1.08 11.20
CA GLU A 537 1.74 0.87 12.63
C GLU A 537 2.97 0.23 13.28
N GLU A 538 3.52 -0.85 12.71
CA GLU A 538 4.72 -1.51 13.22
C GLU A 538 5.97 -0.65 13.04
N MET A 539 6.14 0.00 11.88
CA MET A 539 7.29 0.86 11.63
C MET A 539 7.29 2.06 12.58
N LEU A 540 6.14 2.70 12.82
CA LEU A 540 6.05 3.79 13.79
C LEU A 540 6.23 3.33 15.24
N ALA A 541 5.84 2.09 15.58
CA ALA A 541 6.14 1.52 16.89
C ALA A 541 7.66 1.36 17.07
N ALA A 542 8.37 0.84 16.06
CA ALA A 542 9.83 0.77 16.06
C ALA A 542 10.49 2.17 16.11
N ALA A 543 9.95 3.15 15.38
CA ALA A 543 10.43 4.52 15.45
C ALA A 543 10.25 5.13 16.85
N ARG A 544 9.11 4.90 17.50
CA ARG A 544 8.80 5.42 18.83
C ARG A 544 9.57 4.72 19.95
N SER A 545 9.97 3.47 19.78
CA SER A 545 10.85 2.80 20.75
C SER A 545 12.24 3.44 20.79
N VAL A 546 12.72 3.94 19.63
CA VAL A 546 13.96 4.72 19.53
C VAL A 546 13.73 6.17 19.97
N ARG A 547 12.60 6.78 19.59
CA ARG A 547 12.25 8.16 19.90
C ARG A 547 10.82 8.29 20.41
N PRO A 548 10.58 8.25 21.73
CA PRO A 548 9.23 8.28 22.29
C PRO A 548 8.40 9.51 21.90
N ASN A 549 9.04 10.68 21.71
CA ASN A 549 8.43 11.94 21.29
C ASN A 549 8.53 12.18 19.77
N LEU A 550 8.42 11.12 18.96
CA LEU A 550 8.49 11.23 17.50
C LEU A 550 7.35 12.10 16.97
N TYR A 551 7.70 13.17 16.25
CA TYR A 551 6.74 13.96 15.47
C TYR A 551 6.38 13.23 14.17
N VAL A 552 5.11 12.98 13.91
CA VAL A 552 4.67 12.27 12.69
C VAL A 552 3.80 13.18 11.85
N ILE A 553 4.22 13.44 10.62
CA ILE A 553 3.37 14.13 9.63
C ILE A 553 3.02 13.16 8.50
N ALA A 554 1.85 13.32 7.88
CA ALA A 554 1.42 12.43 6.81
C ALA A 554 0.87 13.18 5.61
N GLU A 555 1.25 12.70 4.42
CA GLU A 555 0.55 12.98 3.18
C GLU A 555 -0.63 12.00 3.05
N LEU A 556 -1.80 12.45 3.48
CA LEU A 556 -3.00 11.63 3.56
C LEU A 556 -4.18 12.36 2.91
N PHE A 557 -4.68 11.79 1.82
CA PHE A 557 -5.81 12.32 1.06
C PHE A 557 -6.80 11.18 0.77
N THR A 558 -7.60 10.80 1.75
CA THR A 558 -8.54 9.67 1.60
C THR A 558 -9.88 10.08 0.97
N GLY A 559 -10.13 11.39 0.82
CA GLY A 559 -11.42 11.92 0.39
C GLY A 559 -12.52 11.83 1.46
N SER A 560 -12.20 11.37 2.68
CA SER A 560 -13.15 11.21 3.78
C SER A 560 -12.50 11.53 5.12
N GLU A 561 -13.01 12.54 5.83
CA GLU A 561 -12.54 12.89 7.18
C GLU A 561 -12.60 11.69 8.15
N TYR A 562 -13.61 10.85 8.01
CA TYR A 562 -13.75 9.65 8.83
C TYR A 562 -12.63 8.64 8.59
N ILE A 563 -12.20 8.47 7.33
CA ILE A 563 -11.08 7.57 7.00
C ILE A 563 -9.77 8.23 7.43
N ASP A 564 -9.60 9.54 7.22
CA ASP A 564 -8.45 10.28 7.74
C ASP A 564 -8.29 10.05 9.26
N ASN A 565 -9.39 10.11 10.02
CA ASN A 565 -9.39 9.86 11.46
C ASN A 565 -8.97 8.43 11.82
N VAL A 566 -9.32 7.42 11.01
CA VAL A 566 -8.85 6.04 11.25
C VAL A 566 -7.33 5.97 11.17
N PHE A 567 -6.72 6.59 10.14
CA PHE A 567 -5.27 6.64 10.01
C PHE A 567 -4.63 7.45 11.14
N VAL A 568 -5.16 8.63 11.46
CA VAL A 568 -4.64 9.46 12.56
C VAL A 568 -4.68 8.71 13.88
N ASN A 569 -5.83 8.09 14.19
CA ASN A 569 -6.01 7.31 15.40
C ASN A 569 -5.03 6.14 15.44
N ARG A 570 -5.02 5.26 14.45
CA ARG A 570 -4.19 4.04 14.48
C ARG A 570 -2.69 4.31 14.44
N LEU A 571 -2.26 5.27 13.64
CA LEU A 571 -0.85 5.60 13.45
C LEU A 571 -0.34 6.60 14.50
N GLY A 572 -1.22 7.32 15.19
CA GLY A 572 -0.86 8.43 16.07
C GLY A 572 -0.20 9.57 15.28
N ILE A 573 -0.78 9.93 14.14
CA ILE A 573 -0.26 11.02 13.29
C ILE A 573 -0.42 12.35 14.05
N THR A 574 0.66 13.13 14.11
CA THR A 574 0.65 14.44 14.76
C THR A 574 0.10 15.53 13.84
N SER A 575 0.42 15.52 12.55
CA SER A 575 -0.11 16.53 11.63
C SER A 575 -0.42 15.97 10.25
N LEU A 576 -1.52 16.44 9.65
CA LEU A 576 -1.87 16.14 8.26
C LEU A 576 -1.43 17.29 7.37
N ILE A 577 -0.81 16.97 6.23
CA ILE A 577 -0.44 17.97 5.24
C ILE A 577 -1.70 18.45 4.52
N ARG A 578 -1.84 19.78 4.39
CA ARG A 578 -2.85 20.42 3.55
C ARG A 578 -2.13 21.33 2.56
N VAL A 579 -2.58 21.34 1.30
CA VAL A 579 -1.92 22.05 0.21
C VAL A 579 -2.77 23.25 -0.21
N LEU A 580 -2.20 24.45 -0.15
CA LEU A 580 -2.83 25.70 -0.62
C LEU A 580 -2.49 25.98 -2.10
N ALA A 581 -2.50 24.95 -2.96
CA ALA A 581 -2.31 25.12 -4.39
C ALA A 581 -3.70 25.21 -5.04
N GLY A 582 -4.22 26.42 -5.21
CA GLY A 582 -5.53 26.65 -5.84
C GLY A 582 -6.27 27.93 -5.43
N CYS A 583 -5.74 28.75 -4.51
CA CYS A 583 -6.36 30.02 -4.08
C CYS A 583 -5.54 31.27 -4.46
N CYS A 584 -4.75 31.22 -5.54
CA CYS A 584 -4.10 32.41 -6.11
C CYS A 584 -4.44 32.54 -7.60
#